data_AF-F2DF56-F1
#
_entry.id   AF-F2DF56-F1
#
_cell.length_a   1.000
_cell.length_b   1.000
_cell.length_c   1.000
_cell.angle_alpha   90.00
_cell.angle_beta   90.00
_cell.angle_gamma   90.00
#
_symmetry.space_group_name_H-M   'P 1'
#
loop_
_entity.id
_entity.type
_entity.pdbx_description
1 polymer ?
#
loop_
_entity_poly.entity_id
_entity_poly.type
_entity_poly.pdbx_seq_one_letter_code
_entity_poly.pdbx_strand_id
1 'polypeptide(L)'
;MPSNNINMWWGSLLLLAAAVAVAAAEPPSTLAGPSRPVTVTPRENRGHAVDLPDTDPRVQRRATGWAPEQVAVALSAAPTSAWVSWITGEFQMGGTVKPLDPRTVGSVVRYGLAADSLVREATGDALVYSQLYPFEGLHNYTSGIIHHVRLQGLEPGTKYYYQCGDPAIPGAMSAVHAFRTMPAAGPRSYPGRIAVVGDLGLTYNTTSTVDHMTSNRPDLVVLVGDVSYANMYLTNGTGTDCYSCSFGKSTPIHETYQPRWDYWGRYMEPVTSSTPMMVVEGNHEIEEQIGNKTFAAYRSRFAFPSAESGSFSPFYYSFDAGGIHFIMLGAYADYGRSGEQYRWLEKDLAKVDRSVTPWLVAGWHAPWYTTYKAHYREVECMRVAMEELLYSHGLDIAFTGHVHAYERSNRVFNYTLDPCGAVYISVGDGGNREKMATTHADEPGHCPDPRPKPNAFIAGFCAFNFTSGPAAGRFCWDRQPDYSAYRESSFGHGILEVKNETHALWRWHRNQDLYGSAGDEIYIVREPERCLHKHNSTRPAHGP
;
A
#
# COMPACT_ATOMS: atom_id res chain seq x y z
N MET A 1 48.46 -75.42 16.66
CA MET A 1 48.95 -75.86 15.33
C MET A 1 47.81 -76.59 14.63
N PRO A 2 47.52 -76.40 13.32
CA PRO A 2 48.05 -75.48 12.29
C PRO A 2 47.03 -74.35 11.91
N SER A 3 47.40 -73.10 11.58
CA SER A 3 47.82 -72.52 10.26
C SER A 3 46.79 -72.72 9.13
N ASN A 4 46.29 -71.75 8.34
CA ASN A 4 46.84 -70.48 7.84
C ASN A 4 45.73 -69.56 7.24
N ASN A 5 45.96 -68.24 7.38
CA ASN A 5 45.66 -67.06 6.54
C ASN A 5 44.64 -67.10 5.39
N ILE A 6 43.80 -66.05 5.32
CA ILE A 6 43.65 -65.13 4.17
C ILE A 6 43.11 -63.77 4.67
N ASN A 7 43.77 -62.69 4.22
CA ASN A 7 43.43 -61.28 4.39
C ASN A 7 42.23 -60.86 3.53
N MET A 8 41.36 -59.97 4.04
CA MET A 8 40.77 -58.89 3.21
C MET A 8 40.17 -57.74 4.06
N TRP A 9 40.98 -56.70 4.24
CA TRP A 9 40.68 -55.26 4.13
C TRP A 9 39.29 -54.73 4.54
N TRP A 10 39.22 -54.05 5.68
CA TRP A 10 38.25 -52.98 5.96
C TRP A 10 39.03 -51.65 6.02
N GLY A 11 38.96 -50.87 4.94
CA GLY A 11 39.44 -49.49 4.91
C GLY A 11 38.34 -48.56 5.43
N SER A 12 38.57 -47.94 6.58
CA SER A 12 37.75 -46.85 7.09
C SER A 12 38.09 -45.55 6.35
N LEU A 13 37.21 -45.10 5.45
CA LEU A 13 37.25 -43.72 4.95
C LEU A 13 36.43 -42.82 5.90
N LEU A 14 37.13 -42.05 6.72
CA LEU A 14 36.56 -40.85 7.34
C LEU A 14 36.48 -39.75 6.27
N LEU A 15 35.27 -39.52 5.75
CA LEU A 15 34.95 -38.30 4.99
C LEU A 15 34.68 -37.17 5.99
N LEU A 16 35.67 -36.31 6.21
CA LEU A 16 35.45 -34.98 6.79
C LEU A 16 34.70 -34.14 5.74
N ALA A 17 33.38 -33.99 5.91
CA ALA A 17 32.63 -32.95 5.22
C ALA A 17 32.93 -31.61 5.91
N ALA A 18 33.85 -30.83 5.35
CA ALA A 18 34.03 -29.44 5.72
C ALA A 18 32.82 -28.64 5.21
N ALA A 19 31.86 -28.36 6.10
CA ALA A 19 30.81 -27.39 5.83
C ALA A 19 31.44 -26.00 5.79
N VAL A 20 31.70 -25.49 4.58
CA VAL A 20 32.00 -24.07 4.39
C VAL A 20 30.68 -23.32 4.62
N ALA A 21 30.50 -22.79 5.82
CA ALA A 21 29.48 -21.78 6.07
C ALA A 21 29.90 -20.53 5.29
N VAL A 22 29.31 -20.33 4.12
CA VAL A 22 29.37 -19.05 3.43
C VAL A 22 28.56 -18.09 4.31
N ALA A 23 29.26 -17.23 5.06
CA ALA A 23 28.60 -16.13 5.75
C ALA A 23 27.91 -15.28 4.68
N ALA A 24 26.57 -15.26 4.68
CA ALA A 24 25.83 -14.31 3.87
C ALA A 24 26.32 -12.91 4.25
N ALA A 25 26.72 -12.11 3.26
CA ALA A 25 27.14 -10.73 3.49
C ALA A 25 25.98 -9.98 4.18
N GLU A 26 26.29 -9.18 5.21
CA GLU A 26 25.26 -8.35 5.85
C GLU A 26 24.65 -7.37 4.83
N PRO A 27 23.33 -7.10 4.90
CA PRO A 27 22.69 -6.13 4.03
C PRO A 27 23.38 -4.75 4.12
N PRO A 28 23.45 -3.99 3.02
CA PRO A 28 23.99 -2.62 3.06
C PRO A 28 23.18 -1.74 4.01
N SER A 29 23.75 -0.60 4.41
CA SER A 29 23.09 0.34 5.33
C SER A 29 23.16 1.77 4.81
N THR A 30 22.10 2.55 5.05
CA THR A 30 22.08 3.99 4.76
C THR A 30 23.11 4.77 5.59
N LEU A 31 23.64 4.19 6.69
CA LEU A 31 24.69 4.80 7.50
C LEU A 31 26.02 4.97 6.72
N ALA A 32 26.25 4.13 5.71
CA ALA A 32 27.41 4.24 4.82
C ALA A 32 27.31 5.41 3.81
N GLY A 33 26.18 6.13 3.81
CA GLY A 33 25.87 7.14 2.81
C GLY A 33 25.23 6.55 1.55
N PRO A 34 25.11 7.35 0.48
CA PRO A 34 24.42 6.93 -0.74
C PRO A 34 25.20 5.82 -1.46
N SER A 35 24.51 4.77 -1.91
CA SER A 35 25.09 3.75 -2.77
C SER A 35 25.13 4.23 -4.22
N ARG A 36 26.03 3.66 -5.02
CA ARG A 36 26.00 3.90 -6.47
C ARG A 36 24.69 3.37 -7.06
N PRO A 37 24.09 4.08 -8.04
CA PRO A 37 22.87 3.64 -8.69
C PRO A 37 23.01 2.26 -9.34
N VAL A 38 21.98 1.41 -9.16
CA VAL A 38 21.85 0.09 -9.78
C VAL A 38 20.56 0.05 -10.59
N THR A 39 20.68 -0.34 -11.85
CA THR A 39 19.54 -0.69 -12.72
C THR A 39 19.63 -2.18 -13.03
N VAL A 40 18.59 -2.94 -12.70
CA VAL A 40 18.49 -4.34 -13.13
C VAL A 40 17.96 -4.40 -14.55
N THR A 41 18.68 -5.11 -15.41
CA THR A 41 18.27 -5.31 -16.81
C THR A 41 16.87 -5.96 -16.85
N PRO A 42 15.89 -5.33 -17.54
CA PRO A 42 14.58 -5.93 -17.69
C PRO A 42 14.67 -7.31 -18.35
N ARG A 43 13.84 -8.25 -17.89
CA ARG A 43 13.68 -9.55 -18.55
C ARG A 43 12.90 -9.38 -19.86
N GLU A 44 12.97 -10.38 -20.74
CA GLU A 44 12.15 -10.43 -21.95
C GLU A 44 10.67 -10.23 -21.61
N ASN A 45 9.99 -9.34 -22.36
CA ASN A 45 8.58 -9.05 -22.16
C ASN A 45 7.74 -10.28 -22.53
N ARG A 46 6.98 -10.81 -21.58
CA ARG A 46 6.11 -11.99 -21.73
C ARG A 46 4.62 -11.63 -21.91
N GLY A 47 4.31 -10.36 -22.17
CA GLY A 47 2.95 -9.86 -22.29
C GLY A 47 2.43 -9.27 -20.98
N HIS A 48 1.15 -8.88 -21.01
CA HIS A 48 0.44 -8.31 -19.87
C HIS A 48 -0.01 -9.39 -18.87
N ALA A 49 -0.18 -8.99 -17.61
CA ALA A 49 -0.78 -9.86 -16.61
C ALA A 49 -2.26 -10.12 -16.96
N VAL A 50 -2.72 -11.35 -16.74
CA VAL A 50 -4.08 -11.76 -17.11
C VAL A 50 -4.97 -11.67 -15.87
N ASP A 51 -6.02 -10.84 -15.95
CA ASP A 51 -7.05 -10.73 -14.92
C ASP A 51 -7.68 -12.08 -14.58
N LEU A 52 -7.92 -12.34 -13.29
CA LEU A 52 -8.70 -13.50 -12.85
C LEU A 52 -10.11 -13.41 -13.46
N PRO A 53 -10.63 -14.49 -14.05
CA PRO A 53 -11.98 -14.50 -14.60
C PRO A 53 -13.02 -14.50 -13.48
N ASP A 54 -14.23 -14.06 -13.78
CA ASP A 54 -15.40 -14.14 -12.88
C ASP A 54 -15.80 -15.59 -12.52
N THR A 55 -15.31 -16.55 -13.30
CA THR A 55 -15.44 -18.00 -13.06
C THR A 55 -14.44 -18.55 -12.05
N ASP A 56 -13.44 -17.78 -11.62
CA ASP A 56 -12.50 -18.24 -10.59
C ASP A 56 -13.25 -18.46 -9.26
N PRO A 57 -13.18 -19.66 -8.64
CA PRO A 57 -13.94 -19.97 -7.43
C PRO A 57 -13.59 -19.06 -6.23
N ARG A 58 -12.43 -18.38 -6.25
CA ARG A 58 -12.00 -17.46 -5.20
C ARG A 58 -12.74 -16.12 -5.25
N VAL A 59 -13.24 -15.72 -6.43
CA VAL A 59 -13.98 -14.46 -6.64
C VAL A 59 -15.49 -14.64 -6.68
N GLN A 60 -15.95 -15.88 -6.83
CA GLN A 60 -17.36 -16.23 -6.77
C GLN A 60 -17.93 -16.03 -5.37
N ARG A 61 -19.21 -15.69 -5.33
CA ARG A 61 -19.95 -15.54 -4.09
C ARG A 61 -20.10 -16.89 -3.38
N ARG A 62 -19.53 -16.99 -2.17
CA ARG A 62 -19.63 -18.18 -1.30
C ARG A 62 -20.66 -18.02 -0.19
N ALA A 63 -20.97 -16.77 0.20
CA ALA A 63 -22.00 -16.45 1.17
C ALA A 63 -23.41 -16.64 0.59
N THR A 64 -24.35 -17.10 1.41
CA THR A 64 -25.77 -17.21 1.04
C THR A 64 -26.62 -16.22 1.83
N GLY A 65 -27.71 -15.72 1.24
CA GLY A 65 -28.58 -14.74 1.89
C GLY A 65 -27.83 -13.49 2.35
N TRP A 66 -27.90 -13.20 3.65
CA TRP A 66 -27.26 -12.06 4.33
C TRP A 66 -25.99 -12.45 5.10
N ALA A 67 -25.44 -13.65 4.87
CA ALA A 67 -24.16 -14.03 5.45
C ALA A 67 -23.05 -13.04 5.01
N PRO A 68 -22.12 -12.66 5.91
CA PRO A 68 -21.00 -11.79 5.58
C PRO A 68 -20.08 -12.38 4.50
N GLU A 69 -19.58 -11.50 3.64
CA GLU A 69 -18.47 -11.73 2.72
C GLU A 69 -17.55 -10.50 2.67
N GLN A 70 -16.37 -10.66 2.07
CA GLN A 70 -15.38 -9.59 1.93
C GLN A 70 -14.95 -9.03 3.30
N VAL A 71 -14.82 -9.91 4.29
CA VAL A 71 -14.46 -9.52 5.66
C VAL A 71 -13.04 -8.93 5.69
N ALA A 72 -12.92 -7.73 6.26
CA ALA A 72 -11.67 -7.00 6.34
C ALA A 72 -11.48 -6.32 7.70
N VAL A 73 -10.26 -6.38 8.22
CA VAL A 73 -9.81 -5.68 9.42
C VAL A 73 -8.95 -4.49 9.01
N ALA A 74 -9.18 -3.34 9.65
CA ALA A 74 -8.34 -2.15 9.54
C ALA A 74 -7.95 -1.65 10.94
N LEU A 75 -6.86 -0.90 11.03
CA LEU A 75 -6.45 -0.27 12.28
C LEU A 75 -7.33 0.97 12.57
N SER A 76 -7.52 1.26 13.85
CA SER A 76 -7.87 2.62 14.30
C SER A 76 -6.58 3.45 14.46
N ALA A 77 -6.66 4.72 14.86
CA ALA A 77 -5.47 5.55 15.03
C ALA A 77 -4.51 5.05 16.14
N ALA A 78 -5.03 4.29 17.12
CA ALA A 78 -4.25 3.73 18.22
C ALA A 78 -4.43 2.21 18.34
N PRO A 79 -3.42 1.46 18.82
CA PRO A 79 -3.46 -0.01 18.92
C PRO A 79 -4.58 -0.60 19.79
N THR A 80 -5.22 0.22 20.62
CA THR A 80 -6.33 -0.18 21.52
C THR A 80 -7.70 -0.20 20.83
N SER A 81 -7.73 -0.01 19.51
CA SER A 81 -8.96 -0.06 18.71
C SER A 81 -8.66 -0.54 17.29
N ALA A 82 -9.64 -1.20 16.68
CA ALA A 82 -9.58 -1.69 15.30
C ALA A 82 -10.97 -1.61 14.67
N TRP A 83 -11.02 -1.67 13.35
CA TRP A 83 -12.24 -1.73 12.56
C TRP A 83 -12.41 -3.12 11.96
N VAL A 84 -13.64 -3.63 11.98
CA VAL A 84 -14.07 -4.82 11.23
C VAL A 84 -15.14 -4.38 10.24
N SER A 85 -14.92 -4.69 8.98
CA SER A 85 -15.79 -4.35 7.87
C SER A 85 -16.18 -5.60 7.08
N TRP A 86 -17.38 -5.61 6.51
CA TRP A 86 -17.85 -6.70 5.65
C TRP A 86 -18.99 -6.23 4.76
N ILE A 87 -19.38 -7.07 3.81
CA ILE A 87 -20.55 -6.85 2.94
C ILE A 87 -21.58 -7.97 3.19
N THR A 88 -22.87 -7.62 3.18
CA THR A 88 -23.98 -8.57 3.17
C THR A 88 -24.88 -8.36 1.96
N GLY A 89 -25.44 -9.45 1.44
CA GLY A 89 -26.21 -9.43 0.19
C GLY A 89 -25.33 -9.31 -1.06
N GLU A 90 -25.95 -9.52 -2.21
CA GLU A 90 -25.26 -9.51 -3.50
C GLU A 90 -25.38 -8.13 -4.17
N PHE A 91 -24.34 -7.73 -4.88
CA PHE A 91 -24.40 -6.54 -5.72
C PHE A 91 -25.41 -6.72 -6.87
N GLN A 92 -25.84 -5.62 -7.47
CA GLN A 92 -26.65 -5.64 -8.69
C GLN A 92 -25.89 -4.92 -9.81
N MET A 93 -25.79 -5.57 -10.97
CA MET A 93 -25.09 -5.04 -12.14
C MET A 93 -25.99 -5.10 -13.38
N GLY A 94 -26.17 -3.97 -14.06
CA GLY A 94 -27.02 -3.85 -15.24
C GLY A 94 -28.51 -3.68 -14.94
N GLY A 95 -29.28 -3.35 -15.97
CA GLY A 95 -30.72 -3.11 -15.87
C GLY A 95 -31.08 -1.95 -14.93
N THR A 96 -32.27 -2.03 -14.32
CA THR A 96 -32.72 -1.07 -13.30
C THR A 96 -32.30 -1.54 -11.91
N VAL A 97 -31.11 -1.13 -11.47
CA VAL A 97 -30.61 -1.42 -10.11
C VAL A 97 -31.47 -0.74 -9.04
N LYS A 98 -31.67 -1.42 -7.91
CA LYS A 98 -32.40 -0.92 -6.75
C LYS A 98 -31.49 -0.96 -5.53
N PRO A 99 -30.89 0.17 -5.12
CA PRO A 99 -30.04 0.21 -3.93
C PRO A 99 -30.77 -0.39 -2.72
N LEU A 100 -30.07 -1.26 -1.99
CA LEU A 100 -30.60 -1.89 -0.79
C LEU A 100 -30.77 -0.84 0.32
N ASP A 101 -31.73 -1.03 1.23
CA ASP A 101 -31.86 -0.21 2.43
C ASP A 101 -30.88 -0.73 3.50
N PRO A 102 -29.79 -0.01 3.82
CA PRO A 102 -28.76 -0.50 4.75
C PRO A 102 -29.29 -0.71 6.18
N ARG A 103 -30.47 -0.18 6.53
CA ARG A 103 -31.09 -0.36 7.85
C ARG A 103 -31.74 -1.73 8.04
N THR A 104 -31.83 -2.53 6.98
CA THR A 104 -32.51 -3.83 7.01
C THR A 104 -31.65 -4.98 7.53
N VAL A 105 -30.34 -4.76 7.68
CA VAL A 105 -29.38 -5.74 8.22
C VAL A 105 -28.49 -5.04 9.24
N GLY A 106 -28.41 -5.57 10.46
CA GLY A 106 -27.61 -5.03 11.54
C GLY A 106 -26.09 -5.16 11.33
N SER A 107 -25.33 -4.22 11.89
CA SER A 107 -23.86 -4.24 11.92
C SER A 107 -23.35 -4.63 13.31
N VAL A 108 -23.19 -5.92 13.59
CA VAL A 108 -22.75 -6.43 14.90
C VAL A 108 -21.45 -7.22 14.80
N VAL A 109 -20.54 -7.02 15.75
CA VAL A 109 -19.36 -7.85 15.95
C VAL A 109 -19.34 -8.39 17.38
N ARG A 110 -19.25 -9.71 17.51
CA ARG A 110 -18.95 -10.38 18.79
C ARG A 110 -17.50 -10.80 18.82
N TYR A 111 -16.78 -10.51 19.89
CA TYR A 111 -15.34 -10.72 19.97
C TYR A 111 -14.87 -11.08 21.37
N GLY A 112 -13.68 -11.68 21.45
CA GLY A 112 -13.10 -12.14 22.70
C GLY A 112 -11.68 -12.67 22.56
N LEU A 113 -11.09 -13.10 23.69
CA LEU A 113 -9.73 -13.64 23.74
C LEU A 113 -9.64 -15.13 23.40
N ALA A 114 -10.78 -15.82 23.34
CA ALA A 114 -10.87 -17.23 22.96
C ALA A 114 -11.99 -17.45 21.94
N ALA A 115 -11.80 -18.39 21.02
CA ALA A 115 -12.72 -18.67 19.91
C ALA A 115 -14.12 -19.12 20.36
N ASP A 116 -14.19 -19.80 21.51
CA ASP A 116 -15.40 -20.30 22.15
C ASP A 116 -15.99 -19.31 23.18
N SER A 117 -15.40 -18.12 23.33
CA SER A 117 -15.77 -17.12 24.34
C SER A 117 -15.79 -15.71 23.76
N LEU A 118 -16.72 -15.46 22.83
CA LEU A 118 -16.95 -14.14 22.20
C LEU A 118 -17.90 -13.28 23.06
N VAL A 119 -17.45 -12.93 24.27
CA VAL A 119 -18.29 -12.29 25.32
C VAL A 119 -18.47 -10.78 25.15
N ARG A 120 -17.66 -10.13 24.30
CA ARG A 120 -17.77 -8.69 24.02
C ARG A 120 -18.58 -8.49 22.75
N GLU A 121 -19.32 -7.39 22.69
CA GLU A 121 -20.13 -7.01 21.54
C GLU A 121 -19.86 -5.54 21.18
N ALA A 122 -19.87 -5.24 19.88
CA ALA A 122 -19.81 -3.90 19.35
C ALA A 122 -20.79 -3.78 18.18
N THR A 123 -21.38 -2.60 18.01
CA THR A 123 -22.25 -2.28 16.89
C THR A 123 -21.66 -1.12 16.10
N GLY A 124 -22.05 -0.99 14.83
CA GLY A 124 -21.60 0.09 13.97
C GLY A 124 -22.65 0.46 12.93
N ASP A 125 -22.19 1.06 11.83
CA ASP A 125 -23.05 1.61 10.80
C ASP A 125 -23.06 0.73 9.55
N ALA A 126 -24.03 0.99 8.68
CA ALA A 126 -24.17 0.33 7.39
C ALA A 126 -24.46 1.36 6.29
N LEU A 127 -23.96 1.11 5.09
CA LEU A 127 -24.20 1.94 3.92
C LEU A 127 -24.28 1.11 2.63
N VAL A 128 -24.69 1.76 1.55
CA VAL A 128 -24.59 1.26 0.19
C VAL A 128 -23.99 2.36 -0.69
N TYR A 129 -23.36 1.97 -1.78
CA TYR A 129 -23.03 2.92 -2.85
C TYR A 129 -23.54 2.42 -4.20
N SER A 130 -23.61 3.36 -5.14
CA SER A 130 -23.94 3.07 -6.53
C SER A 130 -22.90 3.70 -7.44
N GLN A 131 -22.73 3.08 -8.60
CA GLN A 131 -22.00 3.62 -9.74
C GLN A 131 -23.01 3.81 -10.87
N LEU A 132 -23.31 5.07 -11.17
CA LEU A 132 -24.41 5.44 -12.05
C LEU A 132 -23.92 6.26 -13.24
N TYR A 133 -24.32 5.84 -14.44
CA TYR A 133 -23.94 6.47 -15.70
C TYR A 133 -25.19 6.94 -16.46
N PRO A 134 -25.38 8.25 -16.69
CA PRO A 134 -26.56 8.80 -17.35
C PRO A 134 -26.44 8.75 -18.89
N PHE A 135 -25.86 7.68 -19.43
CA PHE A 135 -25.60 7.52 -20.86
C PHE A 135 -26.29 6.26 -21.38
N GLU A 136 -26.95 6.36 -22.53
CA GLU A 136 -27.57 5.21 -23.17
C GLU A 136 -26.54 4.12 -23.47
N GLY A 137 -26.88 2.86 -23.17
CA GLY A 137 -26.02 1.70 -23.38
C GLY A 137 -25.06 1.38 -22.23
N LEU A 138 -24.87 2.28 -21.26
CA LEU A 138 -24.05 1.99 -20.07
C LEU A 138 -24.88 1.31 -18.98
N HIS A 139 -24.24 0.41 -18.24
CA HIS A 139 -24.84 -0.33 -17.15
C HIS A 139 -24.56 0.32 -15.80
N ASN A 140 -25.58 0.38 -14.94
CA ASN A 140 -25.47 0.85 -13.57
C ASN A 140 -25.12 -0.28 -12.60
N TYR A 141 -24.54 0.09 -11.46
CA TYR A 141 -24.21 -0.81 -10.36
C TYR A 141 -24.75 -0.28 -9.03
N THR A 142 -25.14 -1.17 -8.12
CA THR A 142 -25.27 -0.87 -6.68
C THR A 142 -24.74 -2.02 -5.84
N SER A 143 -24.08 -1.69 -4.73
CA SER A 143 -23.40 -2.65 -3.87
C SER A 143 -24.38 -3.50 -3.05
N GLY A 144 -23.85 -4.57 -2.44
CA GLY A 144 -24.42 -5.12 -1.21
C GLY A 144 -24.39 -4.08 -0.08
N ILE A 145 -24.94 -4.43 1.08
CA ILE A 145 -24.89 -3.57 2.27
C ILE A 145 -23.48 -3.70 2.87
N ILE A 146 -22.77 -2.58 2.98
CA ILE A 146 -21.42 -2.51 3.55
C ILE A 146 -21.53 -2.09 5.00
N HIS A 147 -20.80 -2.76 5.89
CA HIS A 147 -20.85 -2.57 7.32
C HIS A 147 -19.47 -2.17 7.84
N HIS A 148 -19.43 -1.25 8.82
CA HIS A 148 -18.22 -0.85 9.53
C HIS A 148 -18.46 -0.83 11.03
N VAL A 149 -17.72 -1.64 11.79
CA VAL A 149 -17.83 -1.71 13.25
C VAL A 149 -16.47 -1.45 13.88
N ARG A 150 -16.41 -0.46 14.77
CA ARG A 150 -15.21 -0.14 15.53
C ARG A 150 -15.19 -0.89 16.85
N LEU A 151 -14.17 -1.72 17.04
CA LEU A 151 -13.86 -2.39 18.29
C LEU A 151 -13.00 -1.47 19.16
N GLN A 152 -13.36 -1.29 20.42
CA GLN A 152 -12.71 -0.36 21.36
C GLN A 152 -12.23 -1.09 22.61
N GLY A 153 -11.27 -0.49 23.33
CA GLY A 153 -10.72 -1.08 24.56
C GLY A 153 -10.08 -2.46 24.31
N LEU A 154 -9.36 -2.59 23.21
CA LEU A 154 -8.56 -3.77 22.91
C LEU A 154 -7.20 -3.67 23.60
N GLU A 155 -6.66 -4.80 24.02
CA GLU A 155 -5.28 -4.88 24.49
C GLU A 155 -4.33 -4.84 23.28
N PRO A 156 -3.26 -4.03 23.28
CA PRO A 156 -2.25 -4.05 22.22
C PRO A 156 -1.52 -5.40 22.15
N GLY A 157 -1.01 -5.76 20.97
CA GLY A 157 -0.23 -6.98 20.74
C GLY A 157 -1.00 -8.28 21.00
N THR A 158 -2.34 -8.22 21.04
CA THR A 158 -3.19 -9.30 21.54
C THR A 158 -4.06 -9.87 20.42
N LYS A 159 -4.20 -11.20 20.41
CA LYS A 159 -5.06 -11.89 19.45
C LYS A 159 -6.50 -11.81 19.91
N TYR A 160 -7.38 -11.32 19.05
CA TYR A 160 -8.83 -11.31 19.26
C TYR A 160 -9.50 -12.21 18.24
N TYR A 161 -10.38 -13.07 18.73
CA TYR A 161 -11.31 -13.84 17.91
C TYR A 161 -12.60 -13.03 17.72
N TYR A 162 -13.23 -13.15 16.56
CA TYR A 162 -14.46 -12.41 16.29
C TYR A 162 -15.40 -13.11 15.29
N GLN A 163 -16.69 -12.81 15.39
CA GLN A 163 -17.71 -13.03 14.36
C GLN A 163 -18.38 -11.70 14.04
N CYS A 164 -18.68 -11.45 12.78
CA CYS A 164 -19.43 -10.28 12.32
C CYS A 164 -20.75 -10.69 11.66
N GLY A 165 -21.72 -9.77 11.55
CA GLY A 165 -22.98 -9.99 10.87
C GLY A 165 -24.20 -9.44 11.62
N ASP A 166 -25.36 -10.05 11.39
CA ASP A 166 -26.60 -9.72 12.08
C ASP A 166 -27.12 -10.95 12.87
N PRO A 167 -27.02 -10.95 14.22
CA PRO A 167 -27.48 -12.07 15.03
C PRO A 167 -29.00 -12.24 15.05
N ALA A 168 -29.78 -11.25 14.58
CA ALA A 168 -31.23 -11.34 14.49
C ALA A 168 -31.69 -12.13 13.25
N ILE A 169 -30.83 -12.33 12.25
CA ILE A 169 -31.14 -13.05 11.02
C ILE A 169 -30.48 -14.45 11.06
N PRO A 170 -31.26 -15.56 11.01
CA PRO A 170 -30.70 -16.90 11.00
C PRO A 170 -29.70 -17.11 9.86
N GLY A 171 -28.49 -17.54 10.19
CA GLY A 171 -27.42 -17.79 9.22
C GLY A 171 -26.67 -16.54 8.73
N ALA A 172 -26.93 -15.35 9.30
CA ALA A 172 -26.29 -14.10 8.90
C ALA A 172 -25.09 -13.69 9.80
N MET A 173 -24.46 -14.64 10.47
CA MET A 173 -23.19 -14.45 11.20
C MET A 173 -22.06 -15.17 10.47
N SER A 174 -20.87 -14.57 10.45
CA SER A 174 -19.67 -15.15 9.85
C SER A 174 -19.20 -16.41 10.60
N ALA A 175 -18.25 -17.13 10.01
CA ALA A 175 -17.38 -18.02 10.78
C ALA A 175 -16.55 -17.22 11.81
N VAL A 176 -15.92 -17.91 12.77
CA VAL A 176 -14.99 -17.26 13.71
C VAL A 176 -13.68 -16.95 12.97
N HIS A 177 -13.33 -15.67 12.90
CA HIS A 177 -12.05 -15.17 12.42
C HIS A 177 -11.17 -14.72 13.60
N ALA A 178 -9.92 -14.37 13.33
CA ALA A 178 -9.05 -13.78 14.34
C ALA A 178 -7.99 -12.88 13.72
N PHE A 179 -7.69 -11.77 14.39
CA PHE A 179 -6.59 -10.86 14.06
C PHE A 179 -5.77 -10.55 15.33
N ARG A 180 -4.59 -9.97 15.17
CA ARG A 180 -3.77 -9.45 16.27
C ARG A 180 -3.73 -7.92 16.20
N THR A 181 -3.98 -7.26 17.32
CA THR A 181 -3.80 -5.80 17.42
C THR A 181 -2.32 -5.43 17.31
N MET A 182 -2.05 -4.21 16.83
CA MET A 182 -0.69 -3.66 16.84
C MET A 182 -0.12 -3.64 18.27
N PRO A 183 1.20 -3.73 18.44
CA PRO A 183 1.80 -3.63 19.76
C PRO A 183 1.66 -2.19 20.30
N ALA A 184 1.80 -2.02 21.61
CA ALA A 184 1.65 -0.71 22.25
C ALA A 184 2.67 0.28 21.70
N ALA A 185 2.29 1.56 21.61
CA ALA A 185 3.19 2.62 21.16
C ALA A 185 4.39 2.74 22.12
N GLY A 186 5.61 2.77 21.56
CA GLY A 186 6.84 2.90 22.32
C GLY A 186 8.10 2.57 21.51
N PRO A 187 9.27 3.08 21.92
CA PRO A 187 10.51 3.08 21.12
C PRO A 187 11.19 1.71 20.96
N ARG A 188 10.60 0.65 21.54
CA ARG A 188 11.12 -0.74 21.49
C ARG A 188 10.03 -1.76 21.17
N SER A 189 8.88 -1.28 20.72
CA SER A 189 7.67 -2.07 20.53
C SER A 189 7.22 -1.88 19.09
N TYR A 190 7.41 -2.90 18.25
CA TYR A 190 7.19 -2.80 16.81
C TYR A 190 6.44 -4.03 16.29
N PRO A 191 5.57 -3.89 15.29
CA PRO A 191 5.10 -5.05 14.53
C PRO A 191 6.33 -5.77 13.95
N GLY A 192 6.28 -7.10 13.91
CA GLY A 192 7.41 -7.89 13.41
C GLY A 192 7.65 -7.64 11.93
N ARG A 193 6.57 -7.61 11.13
CA ARG A 193 6.62 -7.39 9.68
C ARG A 193 5.45 -6.54 9.20
N ILE A 194 5.77 -5.51 8.42
CA ILE A 194 4.78 -4.70 7.71
C ILE A 194 4.97 -4.95 6.22
N ALA A 195 3.95 -5.48 5.56
CA ALA A 195 3.95 -5.62 4.11
C ALA A 195 3.51 -4.31 3.46
N VAL A 196 4.18 -3.95 2.35
CA VAL A 196 3.83 -2.78 1.55
C VAL A 196 3.68 -3.21 0.09
N VAL A 197 2.55 -2.85 -0.50
CA VAL A 197 2.17 -3.15 -1.88
C VAL A 197 1.39 -1.98 -2.46
N GLY A 198 1.47 -1.74 -3.76
CA GLY A 198 0.61 -0.84 -4.51
C GLY A 198 0.12 -1.51 -5.79
N ASP A 199 -0.92 -0.98 -6.41
CA ASP A 199 -1.20 -1.26 -7.83
C ASP A 199 -1.45 -2.75 -8.09
N LEU A 200 -2.18 -3.39 -7.16
CA LEU A 200 -2.39 -4.83 -7.14
C LEU A 200 -3.19 -5.30 -8.37
N GLY A 201 -4.33 -4.65 -8.64
CA GLY A 201 -5.32 -5.20 -9.56
C GLY A 201 -5.83 -6.57 -9.10
N LEU A 202 -6.27 -7.40 -10.05
CA LEU A 202 -6.72 -8.77 -9.73
C LEU A 202 -6.40 -9.73 -10.87
N THR A 203 -5.11 -10.01 -11.03
CA THR A 203 -4.54 -10.90 -12.05
C THR A 203 -3.90 -12.13 -11.42
N TYR A 204 -3.49 -13.10 -12.23
CA TYR A 204 -2.65 -14.20 -11.73
C TYR A 204 -1.32 -13.71 -11.13
N ASN A 205 -0.75 -12.61 -11.65
CA ASN A 205 0.46 -12.01 -11.09
C ASN A 205 0.17 -11.39 -9.71
N THR A 206 -0.98 -10.74 -9.54
CA THR A 206 -1.46 -10.30 -8.22
C THR A 206 -1.52 -11.47 -7.25
N THR A 207 -1.99 -12.64 -7.70
CA THR A 207 -2.04 -13.82 -6.80
C THR A 207 -0.65 -14.27 -6.35
N SER A 208 0.35 -14.18 -7.22
CA SER A 208 1.74 -14.44 -6.84
C SER A 208 2.24 -13.43 -5.81
N THR A 209 1.98 -12.13 -6.02
CA THR A 209 2.33 -11.06 -5.06
C THR A 209 1.72 -11.32 -3.69
N VAL A 210 0.43 -11.64 -3.64
CA VAL A 210 -0.29 -11.86 -2.38
C VAL A 210 0.14 -13.17 -1.71
N ASP A 211 0.43 -14.23 -2.47
CA ASP A 211 0.96 -15.49 -1.92
C ASP A 211 2.37 -15.28 -1.34
N HIS A 212 3.24 -14.54 -2.04
CA HIS A 212 4.56 -14.13 -1.56
C HIS A 212 4.46 -13.29 -0.28
N MET A 213 3.59 -12.28 -0.27
CA MET A 213 3.32 -11.46 0.91
C MET A 213 2.84 -12.30 2.08
N THR A 214 1.84 -13.16 1.87
CA THR A 214 1.24 -14.00 2.92
C THR A 214 2.24 -15.02 3.47
N SER A 215 3.11 -15.57 2.63
CA SER A 215 4.19 -16.48 3.07
C SER A 215 5.16 -15.81 4.06
N ASN A 216 5.32 -14.49 3.96
CA ASN A 216 6.12 -13.69 4.88
C ASN A 216 5.41 -13.37 6.19
N ARG A 217 4.13 -13.72 6.34
CA ARG A 217 3.34 -13.55 7.58
C ARG A 217 3.40 -12.11 8.15
N PRO A 218 2.96 -11.10 7.40
CA PRO A 218 2.92 -9.73 7.89
C PRO A 218 1.93 -9.59 9.05
N ASP A 219 2.23 -8.69 9.99
CA ASP A 219 1.31 -8.25 11.04
C ASP A 219 0.38 -7.13 10.54
N LEU A 220 0.80 -6.41 9.50
CA LEU A 220 0.11 -5.26 8.89
C LEU A 220 0.37 -5.25 7.38
N VAL A 221 -0.65 -4.92 6.59
CA VAL A 221 -0.53 -4.61 5.16
C VAL A 221 -0.82 -3.13 4.92
N VAL A 222 0.06 -2.45 4.18
CA VAL A 222 -0.15 -1.09 3.67
C VAL A 222 -0.30 -1.17 2.15
N LEU A 223 -1.48 -0.78 1.66
CA LEU A 223 -1.83 -0.75 0.24
C LEU A 223 -1.82 0.70 -0.26
N VAL A 224 -0.83 1.06 -1.07
CA VAL A 224 -0.61 2.43 -1.57
C VAL A 224 -1.32 2.70 -2.89
N GLY A 225 -2.65 2.59 -2.89
CA GLY A 225 -3.52 2.94 -4.02
C GLY A 225 -3.59 1.93 -5.15
N ASP A 226 -4.50 2.21 -6.08
CA ASP A 226 -4.79 1.42 -7.28
C ASP A 226 -5.12 -0.05 -6.95
N VAL A 227 -6.30 -0.23 -6.39
CA VAL A 227 -6.67 -1.48 -5.73
C VAL A 227 -7.15 -2.53 -6.73
N SER A 228 -8.27 -2.25 -7.41
CA SER A 228 -9.02 -3.27 -8.17
C SER A 228 -8.89 -3.15 -9.68
N TYR A 229 -8.52 -1.98 -10.18
CA TYR A 229 -8.54 -1.63 -11.61
C TYR A 229 -9.91 -1.87 -12.27
N ALA A 230 -11.01 -1.65 -11.53
CA ALA A 230 -12.37 -1.73 -12.07
C ALA A 230 -12.60 -0.76 -13.25
N ASN A 231 -11.87 0.36 -13.28
CA ASN A 231 -11.85 1.34 -14.37
C ASN A 231 -11.07 0.90 -15.62
N MET A 232 -10.54 -0.32 -15.66
CA MET A 232 -9.96 -0.92 -16.88
C MET A 232 -11.00 -1.67 -17.72
N TYR A 233 -12.26 -1.54 -17.34
CA TYR A 233 -13.38 -2.23 -17.93
C TYR A 233 -14.51 -1.27 -18.28
N LEU A 234 -15.17 -1.56 -19.39
CA LEU A 234 -16.48 -0.98 -19.70
C LEU A 234 -17.53 -1.52 -18.74
N THR A 235 -18.64 -0.79 -18.58
CA THR A 235 -19.77 -1.20 -17.74
C THR A 235 -20.40 -2.54 -18.19
N ASN A 236 -20.18 -2.97 -19.44
CA ASN A 236 -20.63 -4.26 -19.94
C ASN A 236 -19.69 -5.45 -19.61
N GLY A 237 -18.56 -5.20 -18.93
CA GLY A 237 -17.58 -6.23 -18.54
C GLY A 237 -16.44 -6.45 -19.53
N THR A 238 -16.36 -5.68 -20.63
CA THR A 238 -15.22 -5.74 -21.57
C THR A 238 -14.00 -5.02 -20.99
N GLY A 239 -12.89 -5.73 -20.78
CA GLY A 239 -11.65 -5.17 -20.22
C GLY A 239 -10.58 -4.80 -21.27
N THR A 240 -9.62 -3.97 -20.89
CA THR A 240 -8.42 -3.62 -21.67
C THR A 240 -7.20 -3.41 -20.78
N ASP A 241 -6.00 -3.60 -21.32
CA ASP A 241 -4.73 -3.34 -20.62
C ASP A 241 -4.31 -1.86 -20.64
N CYS A 242 -5.03 -1.03 -21.39
CA CYS A 242 -4.85 0.42 -21.41
C CYS A 242 -6.16 1.11 -21.81
N TYR A 243 -6.89 1.68 -20.83
CA TYR A 243 -8.18 2.32 -21.09
C TYR A 243 -8.06 3.45 -22.11
N SER A 244 -7.08 4.33 -21.92
CA SER A 244 -6.83 5.46 -22.82
C SER A 244 -6.51 5.03 -24.27
N CYS A 245 -5.91 3.85 -24.45
CA CYS A 245 -5.55 3.29 -25.75
C CYS A 245 -6.74 2.68 -26.49
N SER A 246 -7.63 1.98 -25.76
CA SER A 246 -8.74 1.23 -26.36
C SER A 246 -10.06 2.01 -26.38
N PHE A 247 -10.36 2.72 -25.30
CA PHE A 247 -11.69 3.26 -25.02
C PHE A 247 -11.73 4.78 -24.87
N GLY A 248 -10.58 5.43 -24.61
CA GLY A 248 -10.49 6.86 -24.28
C GLY A 248 -11.04 7.85 -25.32
N LYS A 249 -11.43 7.38 -26.52
CA LYS A 249 -12.10 8.19 -27.55
C LYS A 249 -13.49 7.67 -27.94
N SER A 250 -13.88 6.48 -27.48
CA SER A 250 -15.09 5.78 -27.93
C SER A 250 -16.14 5.61 -26.83
N THR A 251 -15.84 6.04 -25.60
CA THR A 251 -16.78 6.02 -24.48
C THR A 251 -17.13 7.45 -24.05
N PRO A 252 -18.36 7.71 -23.57
CA PRO A 252 -18.79 9.05 -23.15
C PRO A 252 -18.11 9.52 -21.85
N ILE A 253 -17.56 8.59 -21.08
CA ILE A 253 -16.86 8.80 -19.82
C ILE A 253 -15.82 7.68 -19.63
N HIS A 254 -14.91 7.82 -18.66
CA HIS A 254 -14.07 6.71 -18.20
C HIS A 254 -14.94 5.75 -17.36
N GLU A 255 -15.36 4.65 -17.98
CA GLU A 255 -16.26 3.65 -17.40
C GLU A 255 -15.58 2.80 -16.32
N THR A 256 -16.39 2.07 -15.55
CA THR A 256 -15.92 1.07 -14.59
C THR A 256 -16.82 -0.17 -14.61
N TYR A 257 -16.23 -1.33 -14.33
CA TYR A 257 -16.96 -2.57 -14.01
C TYR A 257 -16.81 -2.89 -12.52
N GLN A 258 -17.70 -2.30 -11.73
CA GLN A 258 -17.68 -2.37 -10.27
C GLN A 258 -17.62 -3.78 -9.65
N PRO A 259 -18.15 -4.86 -10.26
CA PRO A 259 -17.96 -6.21 -9.73
C PRO A 259 -16.49 -6.62 -9.54
N ARG A 260 -15.52 -5.99 -10.23
CA ARG A 260 -14.08 -6.22 -9.95
C ARG A 260 -13.70 -5.90 -8.50
N TRP A 261 -14.33 -4.90 -7.87
CA TRP A 261 -14.14 -4.63 -6.45
C TRP A 261 -14.64 -5.76 -5.56
N ASP A 262 -15.81 -6.34 -5.88
CA ASP A 262 -16.37 -7.46 -5.13
C ASP A 262 -15.52 -8.72 -5.31
N TYR A 263 -15.01 -8.96 -6.53
CA TYR A 263 -14.09 -10.05 -6.82
C TYR A 263 -12.80 -9.91 -6.03
N TRP A 264 -12.24 -8.69 -5.99
CA TRP A 264 -11.04 -8.38 -5.24
C TRP A 264 -11.25 -8.59 -3.75
N GLY A 265 -12.34 -8.07 -3.18
CA GLY A 265 -12.67 -8.25 -1.76
C GLY A 265 -12.84 -9.72 -1.37
N ARG A 266 -13.49 -10.53 -2.22
CA ARG A 266 -13.66 -11.98 -1.98
C ARG A 266 -12.35 -12.75 -2.08
N TYR A 267 -11.50 -12.37 -3.03
CA TYR A 267 -10.17 -12.95 -3.17
C TYR A 267 -9.27 -12.62 -1.97
N MET A 268 -9.31 -11.37 -1.50
CA MET A 268 -8.46 -10.86 -0.41
C MET A 268 -8.94 -11.23 1.00
N GLU A 269 -10.20 -11.64 1.19
CA GLU A 269 -10.78 -12.01 2.49
C GLU A 269 -9.90 -12.93 3.36
N PRO A 270 -9.23 -13.98 2.83
CA PRO A 270 -8.34 -14.81 3.65
C PRO A 270 -7.19 -14.02 4.31
N VAL A 271 -6.71 -12.96 3.64
CA VAL A 271 -5.70 -12.05 4.17
C VAL A 271 -6.37 -11.01 5.06
N THR A 272 -7.36 -10.29 4.56
CA THR A 272 -7.92 -9.11 5.24
C THR A 272 -8.74 -9.44 6.48
N SER A 273 -9.31 -10.64 6.59
CA SER A 273 -10.01 -11.08 7.80
C SER A 273 -9.07 -11.49 8.94
N SER A 274 -7.77 -11.62 8.67
CA SER A 274 -6.77 -12.07 9.66
C SER A 274 -5.62 -11.09 9.88
N THR A 275 -5.37 -10.21 8.91
CA THR A 275 -4.29 -9.22 8.91
C THR A 275 -4.88 -7.84 8.66
N PRO A 276 -4.70 -6.86 9.57
CA PRO A 276 -5.12 -5.49 9.33
C PRO A 276 -4.50 -4.93 8.04
N MET A 277 -5.32 -4.26 7.23
CA MET A 277 -4.91 -3.63 5.99
C MET A 277 -5.31 -2.15 5.96
N MET A 278 -4.34 -1.29 5.69
CA MET A 278 -4.52 0.16 5.58
C MET A 278 -4.37 0.57 4.12
N VAL A 279 -5.36 1.29 3.59
CA VAL A 279 -5.44 1.64 2.16
C VAL A 279 -5.45 3.16 2.01
N VAL A 280 -4.70 3.70 1.07
CA VAL A 280 -4.86 5.09 0.60
C VAL A 280 -5.24 5.07 -0.88
N GLU A 281 -5.93 6.09 -1.38
CA GLU A 281 -6.40 6.12 -2.75
C GLU A 281 -5.29 6.31 -3.79
N GLY A 282 -5.46 5.68 -4.95
CA GLY A 282 -4.75 5.98 -6.19
C GLY A 282 -5.65 6.63 -7.24
N ASN A 283 -5.14 6.82 -8.47
CA ASN A 283 -5.94 7.39 -9.55
C ASN A 283 -7.01 6.43 -10.06
N HIS A 284 -6.80 5.12 -9.97
CA HIS A 284 -7.80 4.15 -10.40
C HIS A 284 -9.04 4.13 -9.49
N GLU A 285 -8.97 4.71 -8.29
CA GLU A 285 -10.11 4.90 -7.39
C GLU A 285 -10.95 6.16 -7.71
N ILE A 286 -10.51 7.04 -8.62
CA ILE A 286 -11.26 8.26 -8.98
C ILE A 286 -12.67 7.92 -9.44
N GLU A 287 -12.81 6.96 -10.36
CA GLU A 287 -14.07 6.35 -10.80
C GLU A 287 -15.23 7.35 -10.98
N GLU A 288 -14.99 8.39 -11.79
CA GLU A 288 -15.97 9.46 -12.04
C GLU A 288 -17.30 8.90 -12.56
N GLN A 289 -18.40 9.42 -12.04
CA GLN A 289 -19.76 9.03 -12.39
C GLN A 289 -20.72 10.24 -12.39
N ILE A 290 -22.02 9.98 -12.47
CA ILE A 290 -23.06 11.02 -12.47
C ILE A 290 -22.81 12.12 -11.43
N GLY A 291 -22.97 13.38 -11.85
CA GLY A 291 -22.81 14.54 -10.99
C GLY A 291 -21.37 14.78 -10.52
N ASN A 292 -20.36 14.34 -11.29
CA ASN A 292 -18.93 14.45 -10.99
C ASN A 292 -18.54 13.82 -9.66
N LYS A 293 -19.31 12.83 -9.20
CA LYS A 293 -18.99 12.09 -7.99
C LYS A 293 -17.81 11.16 -8.28
N THR A 294 -16.85 11.13 -7.35
CA THR A 294 -15.63 10.32 -7.43
C THR A 294 -15.42 9.49 -6.16
N PHE A 295 -14.53 8.50 -6.22
CA PHE A 295 -14.09 7.69 -5.08
C PHE A 295 -15.21 6.95 -4.34
N ALA A 296 -16.33 6.67 -5.01
CA ALA A 296 -17.52 6.11 -4.38
C ALA A 296 -17.26 4.70 -3.81
N ALA A 297 -16.55 3.84 -4.56
CA ALA A 297 -16.18 2.51 -4.10
C ALA A 297 -15.18 2.57 -2.94
N TYR A 298 -14.05 3.26 -3.15
CA TYR A 298 -12.97 3.42 -2.17
C TYR A 298 -13.48 3.90 -0.80
N ARG A 299 -14.21 5.02 -0.77
CA ARG A 299 -14.68 5.64 0.48
C ARG A 299 -15.72 4.81 1.22
N SER A 300 -16.37 3.87 0.53
CA SER A 300 -17.48 3.10 1.08
C SER A 300 -17.05 1.70 1.51
N ARG A 301 -16.00 1.12 0.88
CA ARG A 301 -15.58 -0.27 1.10
C ARG A 301 -14.60 -0.44 2.25
N PHE A 302 -13.77 0.57 2.50
CA PHE A 302 -12.72 0.50 3.51
C PHE A 302 -13.06 1.34 4.74
N ALA A 303 -12.60 0.88 5.90
CA ALA A 303 -12.64 1.65 7.13
C ALA A 303 -11.31 2.39 7.31
N PHE A 304 -11.40 3.66 7.68
CA PHE A 304 -10.25 4.54 7.86
C PHE A 304 -10.31 5.20 9.24
N PRO A 305 -9.18 5.43 9.92
CA PRO A 305 -9.13 6.12 11.19
C PRO A 305 -9.29 7.64 11.05
N SER A 306 -10.17 8.11 10.16
CA SER A 306 -10.32 9.50 9.77
C SER A 306 -10.76 10.40 10.93
N ALA A 307 -11.71 9.92 11.74
CA ALA A 307 -12.19 10.67 12.90
C ALA A 307 -11.16 10.62 14.04
N GLU A 308 -10.52 9.46 14.22
CA GLU A 308 -9.57 9.22 15.29
C GLU A 308 -8.26 9.98 15.13
N SER A 309 -7.78 10.13 13.89
CA SER A 309 -6.61 10.95 13.53
C SER A 309 -6.95 12.43 13.35
N GLY A 310 -8.25 12.79 13.39
CA GLY A 310 -8.73 14.15 13.22
C GLY A 310 -8.60 14.70 11.79
N SER A 311 -8.44 13.83 10.78
CA SER A 311 -8.43 14.23 9.37
C SER A 311 -9.83 14.49 8.82
N PHE A 312 -10.83 13.76 9.35
CA PHE A 312 -12.21 13.73 8.84
C PHE A 312 -12.32 13.48 7.33
N SER A 313 -11.32 12.79 6.77
CA SER A 313 -11.20 12.49 5.34
C SER A 313 -10.83 11.02 5.15
N PRO A 314 -11.44 10.29 4.21
CA PRO A 314 -10.99 8.95 3.84
C PRO A 314 -9.69 8.98 3.02
N PHE A 315 -9.27 10.16 2.54
CA PHE A 315 -8.15 10.30 1.60
C PHE A 315 -6.79 10.45 2.28
N TYR A 316 -6.80 10.83 3.55
CA TYR A 316 -5.58 11.02 4.33
C TYR A 316 -5.91 10.88 5.81
N TYR A 317 -5.01 10.24 6.55
CA TYR A 317 -5.17 9.92 7.97
C TYR A 317 -3.84 9.44 8.54
N SER A 318 -3.75 9.36 9.87
CA SER A 318 -2.58 8.84 10.57
C SER A 318 -2.95 7.73 11.56
N PHE A 319 -1.98 6.90 11.93
CA PHE A 319 -2.14 5.86 12.95
C PHE A 319 -0.80 5.42 13.53
N ASP A 320 -0.82 4.92 14.76
CA ASP A 320 0.35 4.35 15.42
C ASP A 320 0.34 2.82 15.37
N ALA A 321 1.46 2.24 14.94
CA ALA A 321 1.70 0.79 14.94
C ALA A 321 2.99 0.49 15.72
N GLY A 322 2.87 0.31 17.03
CA GLY A 322 4.04 0.30 17.90
C GLY A 322 4.73 1.68 17.93
N GLY A 323 6.06 1.71 17.94
CA GLY A 323 6.87 2.93 17.89
C GLY A 323 6.97 3.58 16.50
N ILE A 324 5.98 3.37 15.64
CA ILE A 324 5.91 3.92 14.28
C ILE A 324 4.65 4.77 14.17
N HIS A 325 4.81 6.04 13.83
CA HIS A 325 3.73 6.91 13.44
C HIS A 325 3.62 6.90 11.91
N PHE A 326 2.52 6.37 11.39
CA PHE A 326 2.21 6.33 9.97
C PHE A 326 1.33 7.50 9.56
N ILE A 327 1.66 8.12 8.42
CA ILE A 327 0.86 9.16 7.78
C ILE A 327 0.50 8.69 6.36
N MET A 328 -0.79 8.48 6.10
CA MET A 328 -1.29 8.23 4.75
C MET A 328 -1.74 9.57 4.15
N LEU A 329 -1.12 9.98 3.02
CA LEU A 329 -1.41 11.23 2.33
C LEU A 329 -2.15 10.98 1.03
N GLY A 330 -3.10 11.86 0.73
CA GLY A 330 -3.92 11.78 -0.46
C GLY A 330 -3.34 12.60 -1.60
N ALA A 331 -2.79 11.93 -2.61
CA ALA A 331 -2.23 12.56 -3.81
C ALA A 331 -3.31 13.14 -4.74
N TYR A 332 -4.56 12.70 -4.58
CA TYR A 332 -5.72 13.10 -5.39
C TYR A 332 -6.75 13.93 -4.59
N ALA A 333 -6.37 14.35 -3.38
CA ALA A 333 -7.04 15.39 -2.61
C ALA A 333 -6.21 16.69 -2.66
N ASP A 334 -6.82 17.83 -2.31
CA ASP A 334 -6.08 19.11 -2.27
C ASP A 334 -4.91 19.04 -1.27
N TYR A 335 -3.68 19.04 -1.80
CA TYR A 335 -2.42 19.03 -1.06
C TYR A 335 -1.77 20.42 -0.99
N GLY A 336 -2.42 21.46 -1.50
CA GLY A 336 -1.89 22.82 -1.47
C GLY A 336 -1.66 23.31 -0.04
N ARG A 337 -0.67 24.20 0.17
CA ARG A 337 -0.31 24.73 1.50
C ARG A 337 -1.46 25.44 2.24
N SER A 338 -2.50 25.87 1.53
CA SER A 338 -3.72 26.46 2.10
C SER A 338 -4.86 25.46 2.34
N GLY A 339 -4.73 24.24 1.82
CA GLY A 339 -5.76 23.19 1.83
C GLY A 339 -5.95 22.54 3.21
N GLU A 340 -7.04 21.80 3.35
CA GLU A 340 -7.37 21.09 4.61
C GLU A 340 -6.37 19.99 4.92
N GLN A 341 -5.91 19.24 3.91
CA GLN A 341 -4.93 18.16 4.10
C GLN A 341 -3.61 18.69 4.67
N TYR A 342 -3.07 19.78 4.10
CA TYR A 342 -1.82 20.36 4.57
C TYR A 342 -1.93 20.86 6.02
N ARG A 343 -3.04 21.54 6.34
CA ARG A 343 -3.30 22.04 7.70
C ARG A 343 -3.49 20.92 8.72
N TRP A 344 -4.11 19.81 8.32
CA TRP A 344 -4.20 18.61 9.14
C TRP A 344 -2.81 18.01 9.36
N LEU A 345 -2.02 17.86 8.29
CA LEU A 345 -0.66 17.31 8.35
C LEU A 345 0.25 18.11 9.29
N GLU A 346 0.20 19.45 9.24
CA GLU A 346 0.93 20.31 10.19
C GLU A 346 0.56 20.00 11.65
N LYS A 347 -0.74 19.82 11.93
CA LYS A 347 -1.24 19.52 13.29
C LYS A 347 -0.92 18.10 13.72
N ASP A 348 -0.89 17.15 12.80
CA ASP A 348 -0.57 15.75 13.06
C ASP A 348 0.91 15.61 13.41
N LEU A 349 1.80 16.13 12.54
CA LEU A 349 3.24 16.16 12.76
C LEU A 349 3.65 16.86 14.07
N ALA A 350 2.97 17.96 14.42
CA ALA A 350 3.23 18.69 15.67
C ALA A 350 2.89 17.88 16.94
N LYS A 351 2.07 16.83 16.84
CA LYS A 351 1.72 15.95 17.98
C LYS A 351 2.67 14.76 18.13
N VAL A 352 3.49 14.48 17.12
CA VAL A 352 4.37 13.30 17.12
C VAL A 352 5.49 13.48 18.14
N ASP A 353 5.44 12.70 19.22
CA ASP A 353 6.54 12.57 20.17
C ASP A 353 7.50 11.47 19.70
N ARG A 354 8.64 11.87 19.12
CA ARG A 354 9.68 10.96 18.60
C ARG A 354 10.37 10.10 19.67
N SER A 355 10.12 10.35 20.96
CA SER A 355 10.55 9.44 22.04
C SER A 355 9.57 8.27 22.27
N VAL A 356 8.31 8.42 21.82
CA VAL A 356 7.26 7.39 21.88
C VAL A 356 7.17 6.65 20.54
N THR A 357 7.12 7.39 19.44
CA THR A 357 7.12 6.88 18.06
C THR A 357 8.36 7.36 17.31
N PRO A 358 9.54 6.72 17.52
CA PRO A 358 10.78 7.13 16.86
C PRO A 358 10.71 7.14 15.34
N TRP A 359 9.95 6.22 14.75
CA TRP A 359 9.81 6.13 13.31
C TRP A 359 8.63 6.95 12.81
N LEU A 360 8.92 7.87 11.90
CA LEU A 360 7.93 8.62 11.15
C LEU A 360 7.95 8.09 9.71
N VAL A 361 6.86 7.43 9.31
CA VAL A 361 6.73 6.80 8.00
C VAL A 361 5.51 7.36 7.30
N ALA A 362 5.61 7.63 6.00
CA ALA A 362 4.49 8.11 5.21
C ALA A 362 4.20 7.19 4.02
N GLY A 363 2.94 7.14 3.60
CA GLY A 363 2.47 6.42 2.43
C GLY A 363 1.53 7.28 1.60
N TRP A 364 1.70 7.30 0.28
CA TRP A 364 0.76 7.91 -0.67
C TRP A 364 0.93 7.26 -2.03
N HIS A 365 0.06 7.53 -2.99
CA HIS A 365 0.09 6.77 -4.24
C HIS A 365 1.23 7.18 -5.20
N ALA A 366 1.31 8.44 -5.63
CA ALA A 366 2.21 8.85 -6.70
C ALA A 366 3.65 9.22 -6.24
N PRO A 367 4.73 8.61 -6.79
CA PRO A 367 6.11 8.85 -6.36
C PRO A 367 6.63 10.23 -6.74
N TRP A 368 7.41 10.84 -5.83
CA TRP A 368 8.09 12.13 -6.08
C TRP A 368 9.42 11.96 -6.82
N TYR A 369 10.09 10.83 -6.62
CA TYR A 369 11.48 10.59 -7.03
C TYR A 369 11.65 9.42 -8.01
N THR A 370 10.57 8.99 -8.68
CA THR A 370 10.69 7.96 -9.73
C THR A 370 11.62 8.43 -10.86
N THR A 371 12.41 7.50 -11.40
CA THR A 371 13.27 7.72 -12.57
C THR A 371 12.78 7.02 -13.83
N TYR A 372 11.69 6.26 -13.72
CA TYR A 372 10.98 5.72 -14.87
C TYR A 372 10.35 6.84 -15.70
N LYS A 373 10.23 6.61 -17.00
CA LYS A 373 9.53 7.53 -17.91
C LYS A 373 8.04 7.63 -17.57
N ALA A 374 7.43 6.51 -17.15
CA ALA A 374 6.05 6.48 -16.71
C ALA A 374 5.92 7.36 -15.45
N HIS A 375 5.02 8.35 -15.51
CA HIS A 375 4.73 9.28 -14.42
C HIS A 375 5.94 10.07 -13.89
N TYR A 376 6.98 10.26 -14.72
CA TYR A 376 8.17 11.03 -14.36
C TYR A 376 7.80 12.46 -13.95
N ARG A 377 8.02 12.79 -12.67
CA ARG A 377 7.74 14.11 -12.06
C ARG A 377 6.28 14.56 -12.20
N GLU A 378 5.34 13.61 -12.30
CA GLU A 378 3.92 13.91 -12.53
C GLU A 378 3.29 14.68 -11.37
N VAL A 379 3.62 14.33 -10.13
CA VAL A 379 3.10 14.96 -8.90
C VAL A 379 4.10 15.90 -8.23
N GLU A 380 4.94 16.56 -9.04
CA GLU A 380 5.94 17.52 -8.55
C GLU A 380 5.34 18.61 -7.66
N CYS A 381 4.12 19.07 -7.95
CA CYS A 381 3.47 20.09 -7.14
C CYS A 381 3.17 19.62 -5.71
N MET A 382 2.87 18.34 -5.50
CA MET A 382 2.70 17.76 -4.17
C MET A 382 4.04 17.76 -3.41
N ARG A 383 5.13 17.35 -4.06
CA ARG A 383 6.48 17.43 -3.49
C ARG A 383 6.82 18.85 -3.05
N VAL A 384 6.67 19.83 -3.95
CA VAL A 384 6.94 21.25 -3.65
C VAL A 384 6.06 21.77 -2.50
N ALA A 385 4.80 21.33 -2.42
CA ALA A 385 3.92 21.72 -1.35
C ALA A 385 4.37 21.16 0.01
N MET A 386 4.64 19.85 0.10
CA MET A 386 4.70 19.10 1.36
C MET A 386 6.09 18.62 1.80
N GLU A 387 7.05 18.46 0.89
CA GLU A 387 8.34 17.83 1.22
C GLU A 387 9.10 18.57 2.33
N GLU A 388 9.12 19.90 2.29
CA GLU A 388 9.78 20.73 3.30
C GLU A 388 9.18 20.53 4.70
N LEU A 389 7.85 20.41 4.80
CA LEU A 389 7.16 20.18 6.06
C LEU A 389 7.52 18.80 6.63
N LEU A 390 7.50 17.76 5.80
CA LEU A 390 7.87 16.40 6.20
C LEU A 390 9.35 16.30 6.58
N TYR A 391 10.24 16.92 5.79
CA TYR A 391 11.67 16.97 6.07
C TYR A 391 11.96 17.67 7.40
N SER A 392 11.29 18.81 7.67
CA SER A 392 11.48 19.56 8.92
C SER A 392 11.08 18.78 10.18
N HIS A 393 10.19 17.78 10.04
CA HIS A 393 9.81 16.86 11.11
C HIS A 393 10.57 15.52 11.07
N GLY A 394 11.57 15.40 10.18
CA GLY A 394 12.45 14.24 10.05
C GLY A 394 11.71 12.97 9.63
N LEU A 395 10.95 13.03 8.54
CA LEU A 395 10.39 11.84 7.88
C LEU A 395 11.50 10.83 7.57
N ASP A 396 11.34 9.58 8.01
CA ASP A 396 12.38 8.56 7.86
C ASP A 396 12.25 7.81 6.51
N ILE A 397 11.02 7.41 6.16
CA ILE A 397 10.70 6.57 4.99
C ILE A 397 9.39 7.03 4.35
N ALA A 398 9.33 7.04 3.02
CA ALA A 398 8.12 7.22 2.24
C ALA A 398 7.86 6.03 1.32
N PHE A 399 6.64 5.49 1.33
CA PHE A 399 6.20 4.42 0.44
C PHE A 399 5.19 4.91 -0.60
N THR A 400 5.39 4.50 -1.86
CA THR A 400 4.52 4.88 -2.97
C THR A 400 4.20 3.73 -3.91
N GLY A 401 3.16 3.90 -4.72
CA GLY A 401 2.72 2.98 -5.78
C GLY A 401 2.92 3.59 -7.16
N HIS A 402 1.87 3.55 -7.99
CA HIS A 402 1.62 4.23 -9.27
C HIS A 402 2.52 3.81 -10.44
N VAL A 403 3.83 3.85 -10.22
CA VAL A 403 4.80 3.40 -11.22
C VAL A 403 4.91 1.89 -11.11
N HIS A 404 4.51 1.19 -12.17
CA HIS A 404 4.56 -0.27 -12.27
C HIS A 404 5.98 -0.82 -12.41
N ALA A 405 6.79 -0.61 -11.39
CA ALA A 405 8.14 -1.14 -11.19
C ALA A 405 8.56 -0.91 -9.73
N TYR A 406 9.62 -1.58 -9.31
CA TYR A 406 10.25 -1.32 -8.03
C TYR A 406 11.35 -0.26 -8.17
N GLU A 407 11.37 0.73 -7.27
CA GLU A 407 12.47 1.68 -7.15
C GLU A 407 12.70 2.10 -5.70
N ARG A 408 13.97 2.18 -5.30
CA ARG A 408 14.40 2.72 -4.01
C ARG A 408 15.39 3.85 -4.23
N SER A 409 15.14 4.98 -3.58
CA SER A 409 16.07 6.11 -3.56
C SER A 409 17.20 5.91 -2.54
N ASN A 410 18.31 6.60 -2.74
CA ASN A 410 19.17 7.03 -1.65
C ASN A 410 18.42 8.07 -0.80
N ARG A 411 18.94 8.42 0.39
CA ARG A 411 18.37 9.53 1.16
C ARG A 411 18.46 10.83 0.35
N VAL A 412 17.31 11.50 0.17
CA VAL A 412 17.19 12.65 -0.73
C VAL A 412 16.24 13.67 -0.13
N PHE A 413 16.56 14.95 -0.32
CA PHE A 413 15.69 16.08 -0.06
C PHE A 413 15.85 17.10 -1.17
N ASN A 414 14.74 17.52 -1.76
CA ASN A 414 14.70 18.48 -2.86
C ASN A 414 15.71 18.16 -3.99
N TYR A 415 15.67 16.92 -4.49
CA TYR A 415 16.58 16.36 -5.52
C TYR A 415 18.07 16.39 -5.18
N THR A 416 18.43 16.65 -3.92
CA THR A 416 19.80 16.65 -3.42
C THR A 416 19.99 15.46 -2.47
N LEU A 417 21.08 14.71 -2.67
CA LEU A 417 21.46 13.66 -1.71
C LEU A 417 21.71 14.30 -0.35
N ASP A 418 20.95 13.86 0.65
CA ASP A 418 20.94 14.47 1.98
C ASP A 418 20.91 13.35 3.03
N PRO A 419 21.87 13.27 3.96
CA PRO A 419 21.90 12.23 4.99
C PRO A 419 20.70 12.27 5.95
N CYS A 420 19.98 13.38 6.03
CA CYS A 420 18.76 13.56 6.82
C CYS A 420 17.48 13.51 5.96
N GLY A 421 17.61 13.39 4.63
CA GLY A 421 16.47 13.15 3.74
C GLY A 421 15.83 11.78 3.99
N ALA A 422 14.54 11.67 3.63
CA ALA A 422 13.84 10.40 3.69
C ALA A 422 14.37 9.41 2.64
N VAL A 423 14.17 8.12 2.90
CA VAL A 423 14.29 7.08 1.86
C VAL A 423 12.92 6.92 1.18
N TYR A 424 12.86 7.12 -0.13
CA TYR A 424 11.64 6.96 -0.93
C TYR A 424 11.67 5.59 -1.61
N ILE A 425 10.61 4.82 -1.44
CA ILE A 425 10.49 3.47 -1.99
C ILE A 425 9.16 3.34 -2.71
N SER A 426 9.21 3.11 -4.03
CA SER A 426 8.05 2.83 -4.86
C SER A 426 7.90 1.33 -5.07
N VAL A 427 6.74 0.81 -4.70
CA VAL A 427 6.30 -0.60 -4.83
C VAL A 427 4.96 -0.68 -5.55
N GLY A 428 4.83 0.06 -6.66
CA GLY A 428 3.65 0.04 -7.53
C GLY A 428 3.61 -1.17 -8.46
N ASP A 429 4.37 -2.21 -8.13
CA ASP A 429 4.61 -3.40 -8.91
C ASP A 429 3.77 -4.59 -8.43
N GLY A 430 2.54 -4.32 -7.96
CA GLY A 430 1.68 -5.32 -7.34
C GLY A 430 1.14 -6.40 -8.29
N GLY A 431 1.18 -6.19 -9.60
CA GLY A 431 0.80 -7.21 -10.58
C GLY A 431 -0.47 -6.92 -11.37
N ASN A 432 -0.93 -5.67 -11.45
CA ASN A 432 -2.08 -5.32 -12.27
C ASN A 432 -1.84 -5.59 -13.78
N ARG A 433 -2.91 -5.47 -14.57
CA ARG A 433 -2.93 -5.83 -16.00
C ARG A 433 -2.23 -4.82 -16.91
N GLU A 434 -2.01 -3.58 -16.46
CA GLU A 434 -1.38 -2.58 -17.29
C GLU A 434 0.08 -2.96 -17.58
N LYS A 435 0.73 -2.19 -18.47
CA LYS A 435 2.13 -2.45 -18.81
C LYS A 435 3.04 -2.19 -17.60
N MET A 436 4.07 -3.03 -17.46
CA MET A 436 5.22 -2.76 -16.61
C MET A 436 5.95 -1.50 -17.10
N ALA A 437 6.41 -0.66 -16.16
CA ALA A 437 7.29 0.45 -16.45
C ALA A 437 8.71 -0.09 -16.69
N THR A 438 9.21 0.00 -17.92
CA THR A 438 10.54 -0.53 -18.31
C THR A 438 11.50 0.53 -18.84
N THR A 439 10.97 1.62 -19.39
CA THR A 439 11.76 2.73 -19.95
C THR A 439 12.06 3.76 -18.87
N HIS A 440 13.31 4.20 -18.80
CA HIS A 440 13.74 5.25 -17.88
C HIS A 440 13.78 6.63 -18.55
N ALA A 441 13.51 7.70 -17.79
CA ALA A 441 13.52 9.06 -18.31
C ALA A 441 14.93 9.53 -18.73
N ASP A 442 15.96 8.92 -18.14
CA ASP A 442 17.37 9.17 -18.41
C ASP A 442 17.95 8.41 -19.61
N GLU A 443 17.17 7.52 -20.25
CA GLU A 443 17.59 6.86 -21.47
C GLU A 443 17.64 7.82 -22.68
N PRO A 444 18.57 7.63 -23.63
CA PRO A 444 18.67 8.48 -24.82
C PRO A 444 17.34 8.60 -25.58
N GLY A 445 16.82 9.83 -25.70
CA GLY A 445 15.57 10.12 -26.42
C GLY A 445 14.28 9.83 -25.64
N HIS A 446 14.36 9.44 -24.37
CA HIS A 446 13.20 9.06 -23.56
C HIS A 446 12.76 10.09 -22.51
N CYS A 447 13.53 11.17 -22.31
CA CYS A 447 13.13 12.29 -21.47
C CYS A 447 11.80 12.91 -21.96
N PRO A 448 10.73 12.93 -21.14
CA PRO A 448 9.43 13.42 -21.57
C PRO A 448 9.38 14.95 -21.74
N ASP A 449 8.38 15.45 -22.47
CA ASP A 449 8.11 16.90 -22.55
C ASP A 449 7.76 17.43 -21.15
N PRO A 450 8.45 18.48 -20.65
CA PRO A 450 8.16 19.07 -19.36
C PRO A 450 6.74 19.60 -19.23
N ARG A 451 5.99 19.86 -20.31
CA ARG A 451 4.60 20.33 -20.22
C ARG A 451 3.65 19.13 -20.25
N PRO A 452 3.26 18.55 -19.09
CA PRO A 452 2.30 17.47 -19.08
C PRO A 452 0.95 17.96 -19.64
N LYS A 453 0.15 17.01 -20.14
CA LYS A 453 -1.25 17.31 -20.42
C LYS A 453 -1.92 17.71 -19.09
N PRO A 454 -2.80 18.72 -19.07
CA PRO A 454 -3.56 19.07 -17.89
C PRO A 454 -4.28 17.83 -17.32
N ASN A 455 -4.07 17.53 -16.05
CA ASN A 455 -4.83 16.53 -15.30
C ASN A 455 -5.77 17.28 -14.34
N ALA A 456 -7.08 17.00 -14.40
CA ALA A 456 -8.06 17.67 -13.55
C ALA A 456 -7.86 17.39 -12.04
N PHE A 457 -7.20 16.28 -11.70
CA PHE A 457 -6.98 15.84 -10.32
C PHE A 457 -5.59 16.19 -9.77
N ILE A 458 -4.63 16.55 -10.65
CA ILE A 458 -3.29 16.99 -10.28
C ILE A 458 -3.12 18.41 -10.83
N ALA A 459 -3.39 19.41 -9.98
CA ALA A 459 -3.40 20.81 -10.38
C ALA A 459 -2.00 21.43 -10.37
N GLY A 460 -1.75 22.26 -11.37
CA GLY A 460 -0.56 23.11 -11.46
C GLY A 460 0.60 22.48 -12.24
N PHE A 461 1.61 23.31 -12.52
CA PHE A 461 2.86 22.89 -13.14
C PHE A 461 4.03 23.36 -12.27
N CYS A 462 4.77 22.41 -11.71
CA CYS A 462 5.88 22.69 -10.79
C CYS A 462 7.21 22.07 -11.24
N ALA A 463 7.22 21.31 -12.35
CA ALA A 463 8.37 20.52 -12.79
C ALA A 463 9.28 21.32 -13.73
N PHE A 464 10.05 22.24 -13.18
CA PHE A 464 11.04 23.00 -13.94
C PHE A 464 12.34 22.21 -14.15
N ASN A 465 13.14 22.62 -15.13
CA ASN A 465 14.49 22.06 -15.33
C ASN A 465 15.32 22.21 -14.05
N PHE A 466 16.22 21.24 -13.83
CA PHE A 466 17.17 21.34 -12.72
C PHE A 466 18.04 22.59 -12.90
N THR A 467 18.28 23.32 -11.82
CA THR A 467 19.12 24.52 -11.81
C THR A 467 20.53 24.27 -11.30
N SER A 468 20.80 23.09 -10.76
CA SER A 468 22.09 22.67 -10.21
C SER A 468 22.33 21.16 -10.39
N GLY A 469 23.52 20.68 -10.02
CA GLY A 469 23.89 19.27 -10.10
C GLY A 469 24.16 18.77 -11.54
N PRO A 470 24.35 17.46 -11.72
CA PRO A 470 24.73 16.86 -13.01
C PRO A 470 23.72 17.04 -14.16
N ALA A 471 22.48 17.39 -13.85
CA ALA A 471 21.42 17.66 -14.82
C ALA A 471 21.07 19.14 -14.96
N ALA A 472 21.91 20.07 -14.45
CA ALA A 472 21.67 21.50 -14.56
C ALA A 472 21.34 21.94 -16.01
N GLY A 473 20.26 22.72 -16.16
CA GLY A 473 19.72 23.17 -17.44
C GLY A 473 18.83 22.15 -18.16
N ARG A 474 18.72 20.91 -17.66
CA ARG A 474 17.96 19.81 -18.29
C ARG A 474 16.77 19.39 -17.44
N PHE A 475 15.78 18.76 -18.08
CA PHE A 475 14.61 18.20 -17.39
C PHE A 475 14.87 16.79 -16.83
N CYS A 476 15.74 16.04 -17.50
CA CYS A 476 16.17 14.70 -17.10
C CYS A 476 17.70 14.62 -17.07
N TRP A 477 18.19 13.63 -16.33
CA TRP A 477 19.57 13.19 -16.41
C TRP A 477 19.78 12.40 -17.72
N ASP A 478 21.02 12.09 -18.05
CA ASP A 478 21.43 11.25 -19.19
C ASP A 478 22.00 9.89 -18.75
N ARG A 479 21.84 9.59 -17.47
CA ARG A 479 22.18 8.35 -16.78
C ARG A 479 21.30 8.22 -15.55
N GLN A 480 21.24 7.05 -14.92
CA GLN A 480 20.50 6.85 -13.68
C GLN A 480 20.92 7.94 -12.66
N PRO A 481 19.97 8.75 -12.15
CA PRO A 481 20.26 9.80 -11.20
C PRO A 481 20.91 9.26 -9.92
N ASP A 482 21.85 10.02 -9.35
CA ASP A 482 22.59 9.58 -8.16
C ASP A 482 21.69 9.39 -6.91
N TYR A 483 20.48 9.98 -6.91
CA TYR A 483 19.47 9.75 -5.88
C TYR A 483 18.70 8.44 -6.05
N SER A 484 18.75 7.75 -7.19
CA SER A 484 18.12 6.43 -7.41
C SER A 484 19.13 5.34 -7.04
N ALA A 485 18.91 4.65 -5.91
CA ALA A 485 19.83 3.63 -5.44
C ALA A 485 19.65 2.31 -6.20
N TYR A 486 18.40 1.91 -6.44
CA TYR A 486 18.04 0.65 -7.07
C TYR A 486 16.74 0.81 -7.85
N ARG A 487 16.67 0.27 -9.07
CA ARG A 487 15.43 0.17 -9.86
C ARG A 487 15.35 -1.14 -10.64
N GLU A 488 14.19 -1.78 -10.64
CA GLU A 488 13.94 -3.06 -11.29
C GLU A 488 12.48 -3.16 -11.78
N SER A 489 12.31 -3.51 -13.05
CA SER A 489 11.02 -3.76 -13.66
C SER A 489 10.59 -5.20 -13.46
N SER A 490 10.06 -5.50 -12.29
CA SER A 490 9.50 -6.80 -11.91
C SER A 490 8.34 -6.57 -10.96
N PHE A 491 7.41 -7.53 -10.92
CA PHE A 491 6.35 -7.52 -9.90
C PHE A 491 6.89 -8.03 -8.57
N GLY A 492 6.31 -7.58 -7.47
CA GLY A 492 6.79 -7.91 -6.14
C GLY A 492 6.02 -7.24 -5.01
N HIS A 493 6.56 -7.41 -3.80
CA HIS A 493 6.08 -6.75 -2.58
C HIS A 493 7.24 -6.41 -1.66
N GLY A 494 7.01 -5.46 -0.76
CA GLY A 494 7.95 -5.06 0.27
C GLY A 494 7.63 -5.62 1.65
N ILE A 495 8.65 -5.82 2.48
CA ILE A 495 8.56 -6.11 3.91
C ILE A 495 9.47 -5.15 4.67
N LEU A 496 8.88 -4.38 5.58
CA LEU A 496 9.58 -3.56 6.56
C LEU A 496 9.62 -4.27 7.92
N GLU A 497 10.81 -4.46 8.46
CA GLU A 497 11.05 -5.02 9.79
C GLU A 497 11.79 -4.00 10.67
N VAL A 498 11.04 -3.19 11.42
CA VAL A 498 11.63 -2.24 12.36
C VAL A 498 12.19 -2.99 13.57
N LYS A 499 13.48 -2.83 13.83
CA LYS A 499 14.20 -3.59 14.88
C LYS A 499 14.22 -2.83 16.20
N ASN A 500 14.43 -1.53 16.14
CA ASN A 500 14.49 -0.63 17.29
C ASN A 500 14.30 0.82 16.82
N GLU A 501 14.47 1.80 17.70
CA GLU A 501 14.33 3.24 17.43
C GLU A 501 15.27 3.85 16.37
N THR A 502 16.30 3.12 15.92
CA THR A 502 17.26 3.60 14.91
C THR A 502 17.38 2.70 13.68
N HIS A 503 17.12 1.40 13.78
CA HIS A 503 17.33 0.44 12.69
C HIS A 503 16.02 -0.20 12.22
N ALA A 504 15.79 -0.15 10.92
CA ALA A 504 14.77 -0.93 10.22
C ALA A 504 15.39 -1.65 9.03
N LEU A 505 15.00 -2.90 8.81
CA LEU A 505 15.40 -3.66 7.64
C LEU A 505 14.27 -3.60 6.61
N TRP A 506 14.59 -3.09 5.42
CA TRP A 506 13.71 -3.17 4.26
C TRP A 506 14.14 -4.33 3.37
N ARG A 507 13.17 -5.11 2.90
CA ARG A 507 13.35 -6.13 1.86
C ARG A 507 12.25 -6.01 0.82
N TRP A 508 12.63 -5.99 -0.44
CA TRP A 508 11.68 -6.16 -1.54
C TRP A 508 11.88 -7.55 -2.16
N HIS A 509 10.77 -8.22 -2.44
CA HIS A 509 10.73 -9.59 -2.93
C HIS A 509 10.09 -9.61 -4.32
N ARG A 510 10.86 -9.99 -5.34
CA ARG A 510 10.35 -10.17 -6.70
C ARG A 510 9.55 -11.48 -6.82
N ASN A 511 8.45 -11.45 -7.56
CA ASN A 511 7.52 -12.58 -7.70
C ASN A 511 8.11 -13.79 -8.43
N GLN A 512 9.11 -13.60 -9.28
CA GLN A 512 9.73 -14.68 -10.06
C GLN A 512 10.76 -15.50 -9.29
N ASP A 513 11.17 -15.05 -8.11
CA ASP A 513 12.14 -15.78 -7.27
C ASP A 513 11.40 -16.76 -6.36
N LEU A 514 12.14 -17.70 -5.76
CA LEU A 514 11.58 -18.57 -4.73
C LEU A 514 11.24 -17.78 -3.47
N TYR A 515 10.21 -18.23 -2.74
CA TYR A 515 9.83 -17.68 -1.43
C TYR A 515 11.05 -17.51 -0.50
N GLY A 516 11.16 -16.33 0.12
CA GLY A 516 12.24 -15.99 1.04
C GLY A 516 13.48 -15.37 0.41
N SER A 517 13.57 -15.30 -0.92
CA SER A 517 14.62 -14.54 -1.63
C SER A 517 14.29 -13.04 -1.63
N ALA A 518 15.24 -12.19 -1.22
CA ALA A 518 15.12 -10.74 -1.36
C ALA A 518 15.75 -10.31 -2.70
N GLY A 519 15.02 -9.50 -3.47
CA GLY A 519 15.54 -8.88 -4.67
C GLY A 519 16.40 -7.65 -4.39
N ASP A 520 16.02 -6.89 -3.38
CA ASP A 520 16.76 -5.77 -2.82
C ASP A 520 16.56 -5.75 -1.30
N GLU A 521 17.62 -5.42 -0.55
CA GLU A 521 17.54 -5.30 0.90
C GLU A 521 18.50 -4.23 1.43
N ILE A 522 18.08 -3.50 2.46
CA ILE A 522 18.88 -2.43 3.09
C ILE A 522 18.46 -2.22 4.54
N TYR A 523 19.45 -2.00 5.42
CA TYR A 523 19.22 -1.39 6.71
C TYR A 523 19.06 0.12 6.56
N ILE A 524 17.84 0.60 6.80
CA ILE A 524 17.55 2.01 6.96
C ILE A 524 17.90 2.38 8.40
N VAL A 525 18.87 3.28 8.55
CA VAL A 525 19.35 3.76 9.85
C VAL A 525 19.03 5.23 9.96
N ARG A 526 18.24 5.61 10.97
CA ARG A 526 17.92 7.00 11.27
C ARG A 526 18.85 7.57 12.35
N GLU A 527 19.21 8.83 12.21
CA GLU A 527 20.16 9.54 13.10
C GLU A 527 19.45 10.72 13.79
N PRO A 528 18.63 10.49 14.84
CA PRO A 528 17.81 11.54 15.46
C PRO A 528 18.62 12.74 15.95
N GLU A 529 19.78 12.52 16.57
CA GLU A 529 20.62 13.59 17.11
C GLU A 529 21.21 14.50 16.01
N ARG A 530 21.37 13.95 14.80
CA ARG A 530 21.88 14.66 13.63
C ARG A 530 20.77 15.46 12.94
N CYS A 531 19.60 14.85 12.78
CA CYS A 531 18.58 15.31 11.85
C CYS A 531 17.37 15.97 12.50
N LEU A 532 17.05 15.65 13.75
CA LEU A 532 16.00 16.32 14.51
C LEU A 532 16.63 17.50 15.25
N HIS A 533 16.58 18.69 14.65
CA HIS A 533 16.95 19.88 15.38
C HIS A 533 16.03 20.04 16.60
N LYS A 534 16.61 20.12 17.79
CA LYS A 534 15.88 20.62 18.97
C LYS A 534 15.34 21.99 18.57
N HIS A 535 14.02 22.14 18.46
CA HIS A 535 13.40 23.45 18.48
C HIS A 535 13.72 24.10 19.83
N ASN A 536 14.90 24.70 19.95
CA ASN A 536 15.16 25.69 20.97
C ASN A 536 14.24 26.86 20.64
N SER A 537 13.16 26.94 21.41
CA SER A 537 12.24 28.05 21.48
C SER A 537 12.98 29.35 21.84
N THR A 538 13.60 30.00 20.87
CA THR A 538 13.98 31.42 20.93
C THR A 538 14.07 31.97 19.52
N ARG A 539 12.92 32.32 18.91
CA ARG A 539 12.90 33.45 17.98
C ARG A 539 12.66 34.70 18.83
N PRO A 540 13.57 35.69 18.84
CA PRO A 540 13.28 36.98 19.47
C PRO A 540 12.08 37.59 18.74
N ALA A 541 11.10 38.07 19.51
CA ALA A 541 10.09 38.96 19.00
C ALA A 541 10.79 40.19 18.41
N HIS A 542 10.82 40.29 17.08
CA HIS A 542 11.01 41.57 16.43
C HIS A 542 9.65 42.28 16.45
N GLY A 543 9.54 43.28 17.32
CA GLY A 543 8.65 44.42 17.10
C GLY A 543 9.48 45.71 17.16
N PRO A 544 8.89 46.88 16.92
CA PRO A 544 7.63 47.18 16.25
C PRO A 544 7.77 47.32 14.72
#